data_AF-A0A936ZCI6-F1
#
_entry.id   AF-A0A936ZCI6-F1
#
_cell.length_a   1.000
_cell.length_b   1.000
_cell.length_c   1.000
_cell.angle_alpha   90.00
_cell.angle_beta   90.00
_cell.angle_gamma   90.00
#
_symmetry.space_group_name_H-M   'P 1'
#
loop_
_entity.id
_entity.type
_entity.pdbx_description
1 polymer ?
#
loop_
_entity_poly.entity_id
_entity_poly.type
_entity_poly.pdbx_seq_one_letter_code
_entity_poly.pdbx_strand_id
1 'polypeptide(L)'
;MAGPIRMEDLRDHTQILLSSGLEVSGAKDYGALAVNRWRVNDLRLRHHLLLAGTGWSSMPRHLVAEDLQAGRLVALTLDAASAAEQPPDLPLSVAHLRTKALGPAGRWLSDRLAENGAGSEDA
;
A
#
# COMPACT_ATOMS: atom_id res chain seq x y z
N MET A 1 19.46 -10.34 13.92
CA MET A 1 18.17 -10.17 13.23
C MET A 1 17.12 -10.89 14.06
N ALA A 2 16.05 -10.19 14.45
CA ALA A 2 14.91 -10.84 15.09
C ALA A 2 14.23 -11.78 14.08
N GLY A 3 13.71 -12.92 14.55
CA GLY A 3 12.99 -13.88 13.70
C GLY A 3 11.69 -13.29 13.11
N PRO A 4 11.01 -14.03 12.23
CA PRO A 4 9.73 -13.61 11.67
C PRO A 4 8.73 -13.27 12.79
N ILE A 5 8.03 -12.15 12.63
CA ILE A 5 7.01 -11.68 13.57
C ILE A 5 5.72 -12.45 13.29
N ARG A 6 5.08 -12.96 14.34
CA ARG A 6 3.78 -13.61 14.19
C ARG A 6 2.68 -12.57 14.17
N MET A 7 1.58 -12.83 13.48
CA MET A 7 0.43 -11.92 13.51
C MET A 7 -0.09 -11.65 14.91
N GLU A 8 -0.06 -12.65 15.78
CA GLU A 8 -0.53 -12.51 17.16
C GLU A 8 0.22 -11.41 17.90
N ASP A 9 1.51 -11.23 17.61
CA ASP A 9 2.36 -10.20 18.23
C ASP A 9 1.97 -8.80 17.76
N LEU A 10 1.53 -8.64 16.51
CA LEU A 10 1.11 -7.35 15.95
C LEU A 10 -0.33 -6.96 16.28
N ARG A 11 -1.14 -7.91 16.75
CA ARG A 11 -2.57 -7.72 16.98
C ARG A 11 -2.87 -6.58 17.96
N ASP A 12 -2.03 -6.43 18.97
CA ASP A 12 -2.18 -5.45 20.05
C ASP A 12 -1.50 -4.10 19.74
N HIS A 13 -0.80 -4.00 18.61
CA HIS A 13 -0.17 -2.77 18.15
C HIS A 13 -1.07 -2.02 17.15
N THR A 14 -1.13 -0.70 17.28
CA THR A 14 -1.93 0.16 16.41
C THR A 14 -1.56 -0.03 14.94
N GLN A 15 -2.52 -0.48 14.14
CA GLN A 15 -2.37 -0.52 12.69
C GLN A 15 -3.00 0.72 12.07
N ILE A 16 -2.26 1.38 11.19
CA ILE A 16 -2.73 2.57 10.48
C ILE A 16 -3.20 2.13 9.09
N LEU A 17 -4.47 2.35 8.78
CA LEU A 17 -5.12 1.96 7.53
C LEU A 17 -5.47 3.19 6.70
N LEU A 18 -5.30 3.08 5.38
CA LEU A 18 -5.78 4.09 4.46
C LEU A 18 -7.29 3.87 4.25
N SER A 19 -8.09 4.89 4.54
CA SER A 19 -9.52 4.94 4.23
C SER A 19 -9.74 5.84 3.02
N SER A 20 -10.43 5.33 2.01
CA SER A 20 -10.77 6.12 0.82
C SER A 20 -11.91 7.12 1.05
N GLY A 21 -12.49 7.20 2.26
CA GLY A 21 -13.60 8.11 2.61
C GLY A 21 -14.93 7.80 1.91
N LEU A 22 -14.88 7.09 0.79
CA LEU A 22 -16.00 6.44 0.13
C LEU A 22 -16.26 5.13 0.88
N GLU A 23 -17.13 5.17 1.89
CA GLU A 23 -17.73 3.94 2.43
C GLU A 23 -18.61 3.31 1.34
N VAL A 24 -17.99 2.52 0.46
CA VAL A 24 -18.75 1.58 -0.34
C VAL A 24 -19.19 0.50 0.63
N SER A 25 -20.49 0.47 0.94
CA SER A 25 -21.11 -0.57 1.75
C SER A 25 -20.61 -1.95 1.30
N GLY A 26 -19.90 -2.67 2.18
CA GLY A 26 -19.32 -3.99 1.88
C GLY A 26 -17.87 -4.00 1.39
N ALA A 27 -17.17 -2.86 1.31
CA ALA A 27 -15.73 -2.85 1.07
C ALA A 27 -15.01 -3.56 2.23
N LYS A 28 -14.44 -4.73 1.93
CA LYS A 28 -13.63 -5.49 2.87
C LYS A 28 -12.36 -4.68 3.16
N ASP A 29 -12.03 -4.45 4.43
CA ASP A 29 -10.76 -3.86 4.83
C ASP A 29 -9.64 -4.88 4.54
N TYR A 30 -9.13 -4.90 3.32
CA TYR A 30 -8.02 -5.77 2.93
C TYR A 30 -6.76 -5.41 3.73
N GLY A 31 -6.15 -6.41 4.37
CA GLY A 31 -4.95 -6.24 5.19
C GLY A 31 -5.18 -5.62 6.57
N ALA A 32 -6.42 -5.57 7.08
CA ALA A 32 -6.72 -5.11 8.43
C ALA A 32 -6.64 -6.24 9.47
N LEU A 33 -5.58 -6.19 10.28
CA LEU A 33 -5.05 -7.32 11.04
C LEU A 33 -5.02 -7.03 12.55
N ALA A 34 -4.74 -5.79 12.95
CA ALA A 34 -4.75 -5.41 14.36
C ALA A 34 -6.17 -5.22 14.91
N VAL A 35 -6.31 -5.31 16.23
CA VAL A 35 -7.55 -4.95 16.94
C VAL A 35 -7.70 -3.44 17.02
N ASN A 36 -6.61 -2.73 17.33
CA ASN A 36 -6.58 -1.27 17.35
C ASN A 36 -6.23 -0.70 15.96
N ARG A 37 -7.17 0.03 15.36
CA ARG A 37 -7.07 0.51 13.98
C ARG A 37 -7.29 2.01 13.90
N TRP A 38 -6.33 2.73 13.35
CA TRP A 38 -6.47 4.14 13.02
C TRP A 38 -6.66 4.29 11.53
N ARG A 39 -7.68 5.05 11.11
CA ARG A 39 -7.94 5.32 9.70
C ARG A 39 -7.48 6.71 9.33
N VAL A 40 -6.71 6.80 8.26
CA VAL A 40 -6.25 8.07 7.67
C VAL A 40 -6.69 8.14 6.22
N ASN A 41 -6.93 9.34 5.71
CA ASN A 41 -7.42 9.57 4.36
C ASN A 41 -6.31 9.77 3.32
N ASP A 42 -5.04 9.82 3.75
CA ASP A 42 -3.91 10.17 2.90
C ASP A 42 -2.65 9.34 3.25
N LEU A 43 -1.89 8.99 2.20
CA LEU A 43 -0.67 8.20 2.31
C LEU A 43 0.49 8.96 2.97
N ARG A 44 0.55 10.28 2.82
CA ARG A 44 1.60 11.11 3.46
C ARG A 44 1.33 11.25 4.95
N LEU A 45 0.07 11.43 5.35
CA LEU A 45 -0.30 11.39 6.76
C LEU A 45 0.07 10.03 7.39
N ARG A 46 -0.22 8.92 6.70
CA ARG A 46 0.19 7.59 7.15
C ARG A 46 1.71 7.51 7.34
N HIS A 47 2.48 7.98 6.36
CA HIS A 47 3.93 8.01 6.41
C HIS A 47 4.48 8.80 7.60
N HIS A 48 3.97 10.02 7.84
CA HIS A 48 4.39 10.82 8.99
C HIS A 48 4.10 10.14 10.33
N LEU A 49 2.95 9.46 10.47
CA LEU A 49 2.60 8.72 11.68
C LEU A 49 3.52 7.50 11.91
N LEU A 50 3.94 6.83 10.83
CA LEU A 50 4.92 5.74 10.92
C LEU A 50 6.28 6.27 11.40
N LEU A 51 6.76 7.38 10.84
CA LEU A 51 8.00 8.02 11.29
C LEU A 51 7.93 8.53 12.73
N ALA A 52 6.74 8.93 13.20
CA ALA A 52 6.50 9.30 14.59
C ALA A 52 6.38 8.08 15.54
N GLY A 53 6.48 6.85 15.03
CA GLY A 53 6.37 5.62 15.84
C GLY A 53 4.96 5.34 16.36
N THR A 54 3.93 5.90 15.73
CA THR A 54 2.53 5.80 16.21
C THR A 54 1.90 4.43 15.96
N GLY A 55 2.49 3.62 15.07
CA GLY A 55 1.96 2.30 14.73
C GLY A 55 2.69 1.67 13.54
N TRP A 56 2.03 0.68 12.93
CA TRP A 56 2.55 -0.05 11.78
C TRP A 56 1.56 -0.06 10.61
N SER A 57 2.06 -0.26 9.38
CA SER A 57 1.24 -0.35 8.17
C SER A 57 2.02 -0.90 6.98
N SER A 58 1.32 -1.36 5.96
CA SER A 58 1.89 -1.59 4.63
C SER A 58 2.10 -0.26 3.90
N MET A 59 3.19 -0.12 3.15
CA MET A 59 3.48 1.11 2.40
C MET A 59 4.01 0.80 1.00
N PRO A 60 3.66 1.61 -0.02
CA PRO A 60 4.31 1.54 -1.32
C PRO A 60 5.82 1.73 -1.15
N ARG A 61 6.61 0.80 -1.69
CA ARG A 61 8.06 0.74 -1.47
C ARG A 61 8.79 2.04 -1.84
N HIS A 62 8.33 2.73 -2.88
CA HIS A 62 8.90 3.99 -3.35
C HIS A 62 8.70 5.17 -2.38
N LEU A 63 7.69 5.13 -1.50
CA LEU A 63 7.44 6.20 -0.52
C LEU A 63 8.27 6.08 0.75
N VAL A 64 8.74 4.87 1.08
CA VAL A 64 9.48 4.57 2.32
C VAL A 64 10.92 4.15 2.06
N ALA A 65 11.38 4.21 0.81
CA ALA A 65 12.67 3.65 0.44
C ALA A 65 13.85 4.30 1.14
N GLU A 66 13.85 5.62 1.16
CA GLU A 66 14.87 6.41 1.84
C GLU A 66 14.83 6.17 3.35
N ASP A 67 13.64 6.12 3.96
CA ASP A 67 13.48 5.90 5.40
C ASP A 67 13.98 4.52 5.85
N LEU A 68 13.75 3.49 5.03
CA LEU A 68 14.26 2.15 5.26
C LEU A 68 15.79 2.12 5.14
N GLN A 69 16.36 2.79 4.14
CA GLN A 69 17.80 2.90 3.96
C GLN A 69 18.47 3.69 5.10
N ALA A 70 17.82 4.76 5.56
CA ALA A 70 18.27 5.60 6.66
C ALA A 70 18.01 4.97 8.05
N GLY A 71 17.32 3.83 8.13
CA GLY A 71 16.96 3.18 9.38
C GLY A 71 15.92 3.93 10.22
N ARG A 72 15.21 4.92 9.64
CA ARG A 72 14.07 5.60 10.28
C ARG A 72 12.85 4.69 10.36
N LEU A 73 12.72 3.76 9.42
CA LEU A 73 11.71 2.70 9.40
C LEU A 73 12.39 1.34 9.32
N VAL A 74 11.70 0.31 9.81
CA VAL A 74 12.11 -1.09 9.67
C VAL A 74 11.02 -1.87 8.94
N ALA A 75 11.42 -2.72 8.00
CA ALA A 75 10.49 -3.63 7.32
C ALA A 75 10.14 -4.80 8.25
N LEU A 76 8.85 -4.96 8.55
CA LEU A 76 8.36 -6.07 9.35
C LEU A 76 8.26 -7.32 8.46
N THR A 77 8.99 -8.38 8.82
CA THR A 77 8.88 -9.68 8.15
C THR A 77 7.91 -10.54 8.93
N LEU A 78 6.74 -10.79 8.35
CA LEU A 78 5.72 -11.67 8.94
C LEU A 78 6.05 -13.13 8.63
N ASP A 79 5.64 -14.05 9.50
CA ASP A 79 5.72 -15.48 9.17
C ASP A 79 4.84 -15.83 7.95
N ALA A 80 5.14 -16.93 7.27
CA ALA A 80 4.47 -17.29 6.01
C ALA A 80 2.95 -17.54 6.17
N ALA A 81 2.50 -17.99 7.35
CA ALA A 81 1.08 -18.19 7.63
C ALA A 81 0.34 -16.84 7.79
N SER A 82 1.04 -15.85 8.35
CA SER A 82 0.62 -14.47 8.54
C SER A 82 0.72 -13.64 7.25
N ALA A 83 1.74 -13.91 6.42
CA ALA A 83 1.99 -13.23 5.14
C ALA A 83 1.11 -13.75 3.99
N ALA A 84 0.34 -14.82 4.20
CA ALA A 84 -0.58 -15.37 3.22
C ALA A 84 -1.69 -14.38 2.80
N GLU A 85 -1.87 -13.29 3.53
CA GLU A 85 -2.47 -12.06 3.00
C GLU A 85 -1.46 -11.32 2.11
N GLN A 86 -1.08 -11.94 0.99
CA GLN A 86 -0.26 -11.27 -0.02
C GLN A 86 -0.91 -9.92 -0.38
N PRO A 87 -0.12 -8.85 -0.58
CA PRO A 87 -0.69 -7.59 -1.06
C PRO A 87 -1.53 -7.91 -2.31
N PRO A 88 -2.79 -7.45 -2.35
CA PRO A 88 -3.66 -7.78 -3.47
C PRO A 88 -2.97 -7.33 -4.74
N ASP A 89 -3.10 -8.13 -5.79
CA ASP A 89 -2.74 -7.66 -7.12
C ASP A 89 -3.54 -6.38 -7.39
N LEU A 90 -2.83 -5.28 -7.61
CA LEU A 90 -3.39 -3.94 -7.72
C LEU A 90 -3.32 -3.53 -9.19
N PRO A 91 -4.27 -3.97 -10.03
CA PRO A 91 -4.20 -3.71 -11.46
C PRO A 91 -4.27 -2.20 -11.71
N LEU A 92 -3.22 -1.66 -12.34
CA LEU A 92 -3.23 -0.29 -12.81
C LEU A 92 -3.94 -0.24 -14.16
N SER A 93 -4.98 0.59 -14.26
CA SER A 93 -5.78 0.75 -15.49
C SER A 93 -5.76 2.20 -15.97
N VAL A 94 -5.68 2.37 -17.30
CA VAL A 94 -5.90 3.66 -17.95
C VAL A 94 -7.38 3.76 -18.35
N ALA A 95 -8.07 4.79 -17.86
CA ALA A 95 -9.48 5.03 -18.17
C ALA A 95 -9.67 6.35 -18.93
N HIS A 96 -10.55 6.34 -19.93
CA HIS A 96 -10.98 7.54 -20.66
C HIS A 96 -12.48 7.51 -20.95
N LEU A 97 -13.08 8.69 -21.18
CA LEU A 97 -14.50 8.76 -21.54
C LEU A 97 -14.73 8.07 -22.88
N ARG A 98 -15.72 7.16 -22.92
CA ARG A 98 -16.12 6.46 -24.16
C ARG A 98 -16.50 7.43 -25.28
N THR A 99 -17.12 8.56 -24.92
CA THR A 99 -17.58 9.60 -25.85
C THR A 99 -16.47 10.51 -26.34
N LYS A 100 -15.25 10.41 -25.80
CA LYS A 100 -14.11 11.26 -26.16
C LYS A 100 -12.95 10.41 -26.64
N ALA A 101 -12.72 10.41 -27.95
CA ALA A 101 -11.55 9.77 -28.53
C ALA A 101 -10.25 10.38 -27.97
N LEU A 102 -9.27 9.53 -27.66
CA LEU A 102 -7.93 9.97 -27.32
C LEU A 102 -7.28 10.58 -28.57
N GLY A 103 -6.97 11.87 -28.52
CA GLY A 103 -6.13 12.51 -29.53
C GLY A 103 -4.69 11.99 -29.47
N PRO A 104 -3.81 12.42 -30.39
CA PRO A 104 -2.43 11.91 -30.50
C PRO A 104 -1.65 11.94 -29.18
N ALA A 105 -1.76 13.03 -28.41
CA ALA A 105 -1.10 13.14 -27.10
C ALA A 105 -1.70 12.19 -26.04
N GLY A 106 -3.02 11.99 -26.05
CA GLY A 106 -3.70 11.09 -25.12
C GLY A 106 -3.39 9.62 -25.41
N ARG A 107 -3.30 9.25 -26.69
CA ARG A 107 -2.86 7.93 -27.14
C ARG A 107 -1.42 7.68 -26.71
N TRP A 108 -0.52 8.62 -27.02
CA TRP A 108 0.89 8.55 -26.62
C TRP A 108 1.05 8.37 -25.11
N LEU A 109 0.32 9.12 -24.29
CA LEU A 109 0.38 8.98 -22.84
C LEU A 109 -0.16 7.63 -22.35
N SER A 110 -1.27 7.16 -22.91
CA SER A 110 -1.85 5.85 -22.58
C SER A 110 -0.87 4.72 -22.87
N ASP A 111 -0.25 4.75 -24.06
CA ASP A 111 0.72 3.74 -24.48
C ASP A 111 1.96 3.78 -23.56
N ARG A 112 2.46 4.98 -23.21
CA ARG A 112 3.56 5.14 -22.25
C ARG A 112 3.25 4.63 -20.85
N LEU A 113 2.03 4.84 -20.36
CA LEU A 113 1.61 4.32 -19.04
C LEU A 113 1.48 2.79 -19.07
N ALA A 114 1.01 2.22 -20.17
CA ALA A 114 0.91 0.77 -20.34
C ALA A 114 2.30 0.10 -20.44
N GLU A 115 3.25 0.72 -21.15
CA GLU A 115 4.65 0.25 -21.23
C GLU A 115 5.34 0.24 -19.86
N ASN A 116 5.16 1.31 -19.07
CA ASN A 116 5.83 1.47 -17.78
C ASN A 116 5.09 0.79 -16.61
N GLY A 117 3.79 0.53 -16.76
CA GLY A 117 2.97 -0.16 -15.75
C GLY A 117 3.16 -1.67 -15.73
N ALA A 118 3.72 -2.26 -16.80
CA ALA A 118 4.01 -3.69 -16.92
C ALA A 118 5.34 -4.12 -16.25
N GLY A 119 5.99 -3.23 -15.50
CA GLY A 119 7.33 -3.46 -14.93
C GLY A 119 7.39 -3.27 -13.42
N SER A 120 6.89 -4.26 -12.67
CA SER A 120 7.35 -4.54 -11.29
C SER A 120 6.99 -5.97 -10.86
N GLU A 121 7.35 -6.94 -11.71
CA GLU A 121 7.59 -8.33 -11.33
C GLU A 121 9.03 -8.61 -11.78
N ASP A 122 10.00 -8.29 -10.91
CA ASP A 122 11.37 -8.84 -10.88
C ASP A 122 12.25 -7.99 -9.93
N ALA A 123 12.37 -8.46 -8.68
CA ALA A 123 13.57 -8.42 -7.80
C ALA A 123 13.19 -8.63 -6.33
#